data_AF-A0A967JAD9-F1
#
_entry.id   AF-A0A967JAD9-F1
#
_cell.length_a   1.000
_cell.length_b   1.000
_cell.length_c   1.000
_cell.angle_alpha   90.00
_cell.angle_beta   90.00
_cell.angle_gamma   90.00
#
_symmetry.space_group_name_H-M   'P 1'
#
loop_
_entity.id
_entity.type
_entity.pdbx_description
1 polymer ?
#
loop_
_entity_poly.entity_id
_entity_poly.type
_entity_poly.pdbx_seq_one_letter_code
_entity_poly.pdbx_strand_id
1 'polypeptide(L)'
;MTVTLVDHPWWPNDVVVEGPDRLDAMAAAHVAEVSGAPEMERFLFGQVPVVVFDEIFAGAGEDEIGPLFWLLHLSGYFGGRWLRGEIATAQPEALVLGVDNPPSEAAFLGTVAKAQARLDALGGSETGLLDVARDSLFDTPPAAEGEEPVRGLTDSFGYNV
;
A
#
# COMPACT_ATOMS: atom_id res chain seq x y z
N MET A 1 11.32 -0.35 22.93
CA MET A 1 10.23 0.64 22.89
C MET A 1 9.05 -0.06 22.29
N THR A 2 7.84 0.13 22.79
CA THR A 2 6.65 -0.56 22.26
C THR A 2 5.70 0.43 21.60
N VAL A 3 5.35 0.16 20.33
CA VAL A 3 4.37 0.92 19.56
C VAL A 3 3.00 0.32 19.81
N THR A 4 2.07 1.14 20.32
CA THR A 4 0.67 0.74 20.46
C THR A 4 -0.10 1.22 19.24
N LEU A 5 -0.55 0.28 18.41
CA LEU A 5 -1.41 0.56 17.27
C LEU A 5 -2.87 0.66 17.73
N VAL A 6 -3.61 1.59 17.13
CA VAL A 6 -5.08 1.60 17.24
C VAL A 6 -5.69 0.52 16.36
N ASP A 7 -6.95 0.18 16.61
CA ASP A 7 -7.69 -0.76 15.77
C ASP A 7 -7.61 -0.35 14.30
N HIS A 8 -7.26 -1.33 13.47
CA HIS A 8 -7.16 -1.17 12.03
C HIS A 8 -7.61 -2.46 11.33
N PRO A 9 -8.03 -2.38 10.07
CA PRO A 9 -8.45 -3.55 9.30
C PRO A 9 -7.26 -4.48 9.10
N TRP A 10 -7.43 -5.70 9.60
CA TRP A 10 -6.45 -6.75 9.48
C TRP A 10 -7.14 -8.09 9.30
N TRP A 11 -6.70 -8.82 8.27
CA TRP A 11 -7.17 -10.17 7.96
C TRP A 11 -5.95 -11.05 7.74
N PRO A 12 -5.61 -11.91 8.71
CA PRO A 12 -4.42 -12.77 8.63
C PRO A 12 -4.37 -13.57 7.33
N ASN A 13 -3.18 -13.63 6.73
CA ASN A 13 -2.91 -14.41 5.53
C ASN A 13 -1.41 -14.77 5.47
N ASP A 14 -1.03 -15.60 4.50
CA ASP A 14 0.33 -16.14 4.40
C ASP A 14 1.33 -15.17 3.74
N VAL A 15 0.85 -14.07 3.14
CA VAL A 15 1.69 -13.12 2.39
C VAL A 15 2.10 -11.92 3.24
N VAL A 16 1.16 -11.39 4.03
CA VAL A 16 1.38 -10.26 4.92
C VAL A 16 1.25 -10.80 6.34
N VAL A 17 2.34 -10.75 7.10
CA VAL A 17 2.43 -11.36 8.43
C VAL A 17 2.78 -10.30 9.46
N GLU A 18 2.05 -10.27 10.58
CA GLU A 18 2.33 -9.26 11.62
C GLU A 18 3.75 -9.41 12.18
N GLY A 19 4.48 -8.31 12.25
CA GLY A 19 5.85 -8.23 12.74
C GLY A 19 6.04 -7.13 13.80
N PRO A 20 5.32 -7.17 14.94
CA PRO A 20 5.34 -6.09 15.93
C PRO A 20 6.74 -5.80 16.48
N ASP A 21 7.57 -6.84 16.66
CA ASP A 21 8.95 -6.67 17.10
C ASP A 21 9.80 -5.84 16.11
N ARG A 22 9.52 -5.96 14.81
CA ARG A 22 10.19 -5.17 13.77
C ARG A 22 9.76 -3.70 13.84
N LEU A 23 8.46 -3.45 14.01
CA LEU A 23 7.93 -2.10 14.20
C LEU A 23 8.56 -1.43 15.44
N ASP A 24 8.62 -2.17 16.55
CA ASP A 24 9.22 -1.71 17.80
C ASP A 24 10.71 -1.41 17.66
N ALA A 25 11.45 -2.26 16.94
CA ALA A 25 12.86 -2.03 16.64
C ALA A 25 13.08 -0.78 15.77
N MET A 26 12.28 -0.60 14.72
CA MET A 26 12.35 0.59 13.86
C MET A 26 11.97 1.86 14.61
N ALA A 27 10.96 1.82 15.47
CA ALA A 27 10.56 2.95 16.30
C ALA A 27 11.68 3.33 17.28
N ALA A 28 12.33 2.34 17.90
CA ALA A 28 13.48 2.58 18.77
C ALA A 28 14.65 3.24 18.01
N ALA A 29 14.93 2.79 16.78
CA ALA A 29 15.95 3.39 15.92
C ALA A 29 15.59 4.84 15.55
N HIS A 30 14.35 5.09 15.12
CA HIS A 30 13.87 6.45 14.81
C HIS A 30 14.05 7.41 15.98
N VAL A 31 13.62 7.00 17.18
CA VAL A 31 13.75 7.82 18.40
C VAL A 31 15.22 8.13 18.74
N ALA A 32 16.14 7.21 18.44
CA ALA A 32 17.55 7.43 18.68
C ALA A 32 18.18 8.46 17.70
N GLU A 33 17.60 8.63 16.51
CA GLU A 33 18.13 9.50 15.45
C GLU A 33 17.53 10.91 15.46
N VAL A 34 16.31 11.08 15.95
CA VAL A 34 15.62 12.38 15.93
C VAL A 34 16.06 13.30 17.08
N SER A 35 16.25 14.57 16.77
CA SER A 35 16.43 15.62 17.76
C SER A 35 15.07 16.25 18.10
N GLY A 36 14.55 15.97 19.29
CA GLY A 36 13.27 16.50 19.77
C GLY A 36 12.22 15.41 20.04
N ALA A 37 10.95 15.81 20.10
CA ALA A 37 9.86 14.87 20.29
C ALA A 37 9.63 14.06 19.00
N PRO A 38 9.59 12.73 19.05
CA PRO A 38 9.29 11.90 17.88
C PRO A 38 7.85 12.15 17.40
N GLU A 39 7.68 12.27 16.09
CA GLU A 39 6.37 12.42 15.43
C GLU A 39 6.01 11.09 14.76
N MET A 40 4.85 10.53 15.11
CA MET A 40 4.42 9.22 14.61
C MET A 40 4.22 9.23 13.10
N GLU A 41 3.75 10.36 12.55
CA GLU A 41 3.55 10.56 11.12
C GLU A 41 4.89 10.52 10.35
N ARG A 42 5.94 11.16 10.89
CA ARG A 42 7.28 11.10 10.28
C ARG A 42 7.87 9.70 10.34
N PHE A 43 7.68 9.01 11.47
CA PHE A 43 8.11 7.63 11.61
C PHE A 43 7.38 6.70 10.64
N LEU A 44 6.06 6.60 10.75
CA LEU A 44 5.26 5.64 9.99
C LEU A 44 5.18 5.96 8.49
N PHE A 45 5.11 7.22 8.09
CA PHE A 45 4.86 7.58 6.68
C PHE A 45 6.12 8.06 5.95
N GLY A 46 7.12 8.54 6.71
CA GLY A 46 8.40 8.99 6.16
C GLY A 46 9.45 7.89 6.21
N GLN A 47 9.77 7.40 7.40
CA GLN A 47 10.91 6.49 7.60
C GLN A 47 10.57 5.03 7.27
N VAL A 48 9.47 4.49 7.81
CA VAL A 48 9.11 3.08 7.62
C VAL A 48 9.10 2.64 6.15
N PRO A 49 8.40 3.31 5.22
CA PRO A 49 8.37 2.86 3.84
C PRO A 49 9.75 2.89 3.18
N VAL A 50 10.58 3.90 3.47
CA VAL A 50 11.93 4.02 2.90
C VAL A 50 12.81 2.85 3.37
N VAL A 51 12.85 2.61 4.69
CA VAL A 51 13.66 1.52 5.25
C VAL A 51 13.17 0.15 4.75
N VAL A 52 11.86 -0.06 4.70
CA VAL A 52 11.30 -1.32 4.20
C VAL A 52 11.64 -1.54 2.72
N PHE A 53 11.54 -0.52 1.86
CA PHE A 53 11.95 -0.65 0.46
C PHE A 53 13.45 -0.98 0.35
N ASP A 54 14.30 -0.27 1.07
CA ASP A 54 15.75 -0.52 1.07
C ASP A 54 16.06 -1.96 1.48
N GLU A 55 15.39 -2.50 2.50
CA GLU A 55 15.57 -3.89 2.94
C GLU A 55 15.10 -4.91 1.89
N ILE A 56 13.94 -4.70 1.29
CA ILE A 56 13.44 -5.57 0.22
C ILE A 56 14.43 -5.57 -0.97
N PHE A 57 14.92 -4.40 -1.39
CA PHE A 57 15.87 -4.30 -2.50
C PHE A 57 17.27 -4.78 -2.15
N ALA A 58 17.65 -4.78 -0.87
CA ALA A 58 18.88 -5.39 -0.37
C ALA A 58 18.83 -6.93 -0.35
N GLY A 59 17.67 -7.53 -0.63
CA GLY A 59 17.48 -8.98 -0.67
C GLY A 59 17.17 -9.58 0.69
N ALA A 60 16.22 -8.98 1.42
CA ALA A 60 15.66 -9.54 2.66
C ALA A 60 15.30 -11.03 2.52
N GLY A 61 15.47 -11.78 3.62
CA GLY A 61 15.15 -13.21 3.66
C GLY A 61 13.67 -13.47 3.38
N GLU A 62 13.34 -14.66 2.87
CA GLU A 62 11.95 -15.04 2.58
C GLU A 62 11.04 -14.95 3.82
N ASP A 63 11.60 -15.27 4.99
CA ASP A 63 10.94 -15.15 6.30
C ASP A 63 10.76 -13.71 6.79
N GLU A 64 11.48 -12.75 6.19
CA GLU A 64 11.40 -11.32 6.53
C GLU A 64 10.41 -10.57 5.63
N ILE A 65 10.10 -11.08 4.43
CA ILE A 65 9.23 -10.40 3.46
C ILE A 65 7.82 -10.16 4.00
N GLY A 66 7.20 -11.15 4.66
CA GLY A 66 5.86 -11.01 5.20
C GLY A 66 5.71 -9.88 6.23
N PRO A 67 6.58 -9.82 7.26
CA PRO A 67 6.69 -8.69 8.17
C PRO A 67 6.93 -7.33 7.50
N LEU A 68 7.77 -7.28 6.45
CA LEU A 68 8.03 -6.05 5.71
C LEU A 68 6.79 -5.56 4.96
N PHE A 69 6.03 -6.46 4.32
CA PHE A 69 4.75 -6.10 3.72
C PHE A 69 3.72 -5.64 4.75
N TRP A 70 3.74 -6.19 5.97
CA TRP A 70 2.88 -5.70 7.03
C TRP A 70 3.21 -4.26 7.44
N LEU A 71 4.49 -3.91 7.52
CA LEU A 71 4.92 -2.54 7.79
C LEU A 71 4.49 -1.57 6.67
N LEU A 72 4.56 -1.98 5.40
CA LEU A 72 4.05 -1.19 4.28
C LEU A 72 2.52 -1.03 4.34
N HIS A 73 1.79 -2.08 4.72
CA HIS A 73 0.34 -2.01 4.95
C HIS A 73 0.00 -0.99 6.03
N LEU A 74 0.69 -1.03 7.19
CA LEU A 74 0.49 -0.06 8.27
C LEU A 74 0.75 1.37 7.81
N SER A 75 1.89 1.60 7.15
CA SER A 75 2.27 2.91 6.59
C SER A 75 1.20 3.43 5.62
N GLY A 76 0.76 2.59 4.68
CA GLY A 76 -0.26 2.95 3.69
C GLY A 76 -1.62 3.24 4.31
N TYR A 77 -2.09 2.38 5.22
CA TYR A 77 -3.39 2.56 5.87
C TYR A 77 -3.43 3.83 6.73
N PHE A 78 -2.49 3.98 7.67
CA PHE A 78 -2.46 5.13 8.56
C PHE A 78 -2.10 6.42 7.80
N GLY A 79 -1.23 6.34 6.78
CA GLY A 79 -0.91 7.47 5.92
C GLY A 79 -2.12 7.95 5.11
N GLY A 80 -2.91 7.02 4.56
CA GLY A 80 -4.17 7.35 3.88
C GLY A 80 -5.21 7.98 4.81
N ARG A 81 -5.32 7.49 6.05
CA ARG A 81 -6.19 8.06 7.09
C ARG A 81 -5.77 9.49 7.45
N TRP A 82 -4.48 9.71 7.66
CA TRP A 82 -3.92 11.04 7.93
C TRP A 82 -4.16 11.99 6.76
N LEU A 83 -3.81 11.59 5.53
CA LEU A 83 -3.98 12.40 4.33
C LEU A 83 -5.44 12.79 4.10
N ARG A 84 -6.39 11.88 4.36
CA ARG A 84 -7.81 12.20 4.31
C ARG A 84 -8.20 13.28 5.33
N GLY A 85 -7.62 13.26 6.53
CA GLY A 85 -7.82 14.29 7.55
C GLY A 85 -7.26 15.66 7.14
N GLU A 86 -6.07 15.67 6.52
CA GLU A 86 -5.48 16.89 5.95
C GLU A 86 -6.34 17.47 4.82
N ILE A 87 -6.84 16.62 3.91
CA ILE A 87 -7.77 17.03 2.85
C ILE A 87 -9.06 17.60 3.46
N ALA A 88 -9.62 16.94 4.49
CA ALA A 88 -10.83 17.43 5.16
C ALA A 88 -10.65 18.83 5.76
N THR A 89 -9.45 19.14 6.24
CA THR A 89 -9.10 20.44 6.81
C THR A 89 -8.87 21.48 5.70
N ALA A 90 -8.15 21.11 4.64
CA ALA A 90 -7.75 22.03 3.58
C ALA A 90 -8.84 22.28 2.52
N GLN A 91 -9.66 21.28 2.21
CA GLN A 91 -10.70 21.28 1.18
C GLN A 91 -11.96 20.54 1.68
N PRO A 92 -12.76 21.16 2.56
CA PRO A 92 -13.93 20.51 3.18
C PRO A 92 -14.99 20.02 2.18
N GLU A 93 -15.02 20.58 0.97
CA GLU A 93 -15.92 20.22 -0.12
C GLU A 93 -15.39 19.11 -1.04
N ALA A 94 -14.20 18.58 -0.79
CA ALA A 94 -13.60 17.56 -1.64
C ALA A 94 -14.49 16.31 -1.71
N LEU A 95 -14.81 15.88 -2.94
CA LEU A 95 -15.70 14.75 -3.20
C LEU A 95 -15.27 13.45 -2.51
N VAL A 96 -13.95 13.26 -2.35
CA VAL A 96 -13.37 12.11 -1.66
C VAL A 96 -13.88 11.97 -0.22
N LEU A 97 -14.25 13.08 0.44
CA LEU A 97 -14.77 13.10 1.81
C LEU A 97 -16.20 12.56 1.89
N GLY A 98 -16.97 12.67 0.80
CA GLY A 98 -18.33 12.12 0.69
C GLY A 98 -18.37 10.63 0.36
N VAL A 99 -17.24 10.03 0.01
CA VAL A 99 -17.11 8.59 -0.23
C VAL A 99 -16.52 7.96 1.03
N ASP A 100 -17.29 7.11 1.70
CA ASP A 100 -16.81 6.26 2.78
C ASP A 100 -17.16 4.81 2.44
N ASN A 101 -16.12 4.03 2.11
CA ASN A 101 -16.27 2.60 1.88
C ASN A 101 -15.44 1.88 2.93
N PRO A 102 -16.07 1.39 4.02
CA PRO A 102 -15.34 0.76 5.09
C PRO A 102 -14.65 -0.51 4.56
N PRO A 103 -13.35 -0.68 4.84
CA PRO A 103 -12.63 -1.89 4.46
C PRO A 103 -13.29 -3.11 5.11
N SER A 104 -13.55 -4.15 4.32
CA SER A 104 -14.16 -5.40 4.78
C SER A 104 -13.40 -6.60 4.25
N GLU A 105 -13.45 -7.70 5.00
CA GLU A 105 -12.78 -8.96 4.63
C GLU A 105 -13.26 -9.45 3.27
N ALA A 106 -14.57 -9.38 3.02
CA ALA A 106 -15.16 -9.79 1.74
C ALA A 106 -14.62 -8.95 0.56
N ALA A 107 -14.44 -7.64 0.73
CA ALA A 107 -13.88 -6.77 -0.31
C ALA A 107 -12.39 -7.07 -0.55
N PHE A 108 -11.64 -7.32 0.53
CA PHE A 108 -10.24 -7.72 0.46
C PHE A 108 -10.07 -9.06 -0.27
N LEU A 109 -10.76 -10.11 0.18
CA LEU A 109 -10.74 -11.44 -0.45
C LEU A 109 -11.21 -11.38 -1.90
N GLY A 110 -12.22 -10.57 -2.21
CA GLY A 110 -12.66 -10.34 -3.59
C GLY A 110 -11.58 -9.71 -4.47
N THR A 111 -10.75 -8.82 -3.92
CA THR A 111 -9.62 -8.22 -4.63
C THR A 111 -8.50 -9.23 -4.85
N VAL A 112 -8.13 -9.99 -3.82
CA VAL A 112 -7.12 -11.05 -3.89
C VAL A 112 -7.53 -12.11 -4.91
N ALA A 113 -8.79 -12.56 -4.91
CA ALA A 113 -9.29 -13.54 -5.87
C ALA A 113 -9.22 -13.04 -7.32
N LYS A 114 -9.49 -11.75 -7.57
CA LYS A 114 -9.34 -11.15 -8.90
C LYS A 114 -7.88 -11.10 -9.34
N ALA A 115 -6.97 -10.76 -8.43
CA ALA A 115 -5.53 -10.76 -8.71
C ALA A 115 -5.05 -12.19 -9.03
N GLN A 116 -5.41 -13.18 -8.21
CA GLN A 116 -5.04 -14.57 -8.43
C GLN A 116 -5.57 -15.10 -9.77
N ALA A 117 -6.84 -14.84 -10.10
CA ALA A 117 -7.40 -15.27 -11.38
C ALA A 117 -6.65 -14.69 -12.60
N ARG A 118 -6.12 -13.46 -12.50
CA ARG A 118 -5.26 -12.87 -13.53
C ARG A 118 -3.91 -13.56 -13.61
N LEU A 119 -3.28 -13.86 -12.46
CA LEU A 119 -2.02 -14.60 -12.41
C LEU A 119 -2.17 -16.01 -13.01
N ASP A 120 -3.25 -16.71 -12.67
CA ASP A 120 -3.55 -18.05 -13.18
C ASP A 120 -3.75 -18.03 -14.70
N ALA A 121 -4.42 -17.00 -15.24
CA ALA A 121 -4.60 -16.83 -16.68
C ALA A 121 -3.28 -16.62 -17.44
N LEU A 122 -2.24 -16.12 -16.77
CA LEU A 122 -0.90 -15.93 -17.34
C LEU A 122 -0.04 -17.20 -17.26
N GLY A 123 -0.48 -18.24 -16.54
CA GLY A 123 0.17 -19.55 -16.50
C GLY A 123 1.61 -19.53 -16.01
N GLY A 124 2.00 -18.54 -15.18
CA GLY A 124 3.37 -18.38 -14.69
C GLY A 124 4.36 -17.80 -15.73
N SER A 125 3.87 -17.23 -16.83
CA SER A 125 4.71 -16.55 -17.81
C SER A 125 5.24 -15.24 -17.24
N GLU A 126 6.54 -15.19 -16.90
CA GLU A 126 7.23 -13.97 -16.48
C GLU A 126 7.12 -12.86 -17.54
N THR A 127 7.26 -13.22 -18.83
CA THR A 127 7.06 -12.27 -19.93
C THR A 127 5.62 -11.77 -19.98
N GLY A 128 4.64 -12.65 -19.78
CA GLY A 128 3.22 -12.26 -19.73
C GLY A 128 2.89 -11.36 -18.53
N LEU A 129 3.54 -11.57 -17.39
CA LEU A 129 3.43 -10.70 -16.22
C LEU A 129 3.98 -9.31 -16.50
N LEU A 130 5.16 -9.22 -17.13
CA LEU A 130 5.78 -7.95 -17.49
C LEU A 130 4.96 -7.20 -18.54
N ASP A 131 4.41 -7.90 -19.52
CA ASP A 131 3.55 -7.29 -20.55
C ASP A 131 2.26 -6.73 -19.92
N VAL A 132 1.58 -7.50 -19.07
CA VAL A 132 0.39 -7.01 -18.35
C VAL A 132 0.71 -5.85 -17.40
N ALA A 133 1.83 -5.92 -16.68
CA ALA A 133 2.27 -4.84 -15.81
C ALA A 133 2.55 -3.56 -16.61
N ARG A 134 3.22 -3.69 -17.76
CA ARG A 134 3.48 -2.58 -18.68
C ARG A 134 2.18 -2.00 -19.23
N ASP A 135 1.26 -2.84 -19.69
CA ASP A 135 -0.01 -2.38 -20.26
C ASP A 135 -0.85 -1.64 -19.22
N SER A 136 -0.79 -2.05 -17.95
CA SER A 136 -1.50 -1.37 -16.84
C SER A 136 -1.00 0.06 -16.56
N LEU A 137 0.16 0.45 -17.11
CA LEU A 137 0.66 1.82 -17.00
C LEU A 137 -0.10 2.79 -17.89
N PHE A 138 -0.74 2.32 -18.96
CA PHE A 138 -1.35 3.18 -19.99
C PHE A 138 -2.85 2.96 -20.08
N ASP A 139 -3.58 3.99 -20.50
CA ASP A 139 -5.01 3.89 -20.76
C ASP A 139 -5.27 2.84 -21.86
N THR A 140 -6.15 1.88 -21.56
CA THR A 140 -6.64 0.93 -22.55
C THR A 140 -7.98 1.42 -23.08
N PRO A 141 -8.17 1.49 -24.41
CA PRO A 141 -9.46 1.83 -25.00
C PRO A 141 -10.58 0.91 -24.49
N PRO A 142 -11.84 1.39 -24.43
CA PRO A 142 -12.95 0.57 -23.99
C PRO A 142 -13.14 -0.64 -24.92
N ALA A 143 -13.49 -1.78 -24.34
CA ALA A 143 -13.63 -3.03 -25.07
C ALA A 143 -14.90 -3.07 -25.93
N ALA A 144 -15.89 -2.25 -25.59
CA ALA A 144 -17.12 -2.06 -26.36
C ALA A 144 -17.57 -0.59 -26.41
N GLU A 145 -18.38 -0.26 -27.41
CA GLU A 145 -18.97 1.06 -27.57
C GLU A 145 -19.90 1.39 -26.38
N GLY A 146 -19.61 2.49 -25.68
CA GLY A 146 -20.34 2.92 -24.48
C GLY A 146 -19.74 2.48 -23.15
N GLU A 147 -18.63 1.74 -23.16
CA GLU A 147 -17.85 1.45 -21.94
C GLU A 147 -16.83 2.55 -21.65
N GLU A 148 -16.44 2.67 -20.38
CA GLU A 148 -15.34 3.54 -19.96
C GLU A 148 -13.99 2.88 -20.26
N PRO A 149 -12.97 3.64 -20.69
CA PRO A 149 -11.62 3.12 -20.85
C PRO A 149 -11.07 2.61 -19.51
N VAL A 150 -10.24 1.57 -19.56
CA VAL A 150 -9.48 1.13 -18.39
C VAL A 150 -8.35 2.13 -18.20
N ARG A 151 -8.37 2.87 -17.09
CA ARG A 151 -7.40 3.93 -16.83
C ARG A 151 -6.06 3.35 -16.37
N GLY A 152 -4.99 3.78 -17.01
CA GLY A 152 -3.60 3.43 -16.65
C GLY A 152 -3.03 4.38 -15.61
N LEU A 153 -2.00 3.92 -14.89
CA LEU A 153 -1.36 4.69 -13.81
C LEU A 153 -0.70 6.00 -14.31
N THR A 154 -0.08 5.97 -15.48
CA THR A 154 0.66 7.10 -16.05
C THR A 154 -0.29 8.24 -16.45
N ASP A 155 -1.40 7.87 -17.10
CA ASP A 155 -2.38 8.81 -17.64
C ASP A 155 -3.32 9.35 -16.55
N SER A 156 -3.58 8.57 -15.48
CA SER A 156 -4.45 8.96 -14.36
C SER A 156 -3.81 9.95 -13.40
N PHE A 157 -2.51 9.86 -13.18
CA PHE A 157 -1.78 10.68 -12.21
C PHE A 157 -0.88 11.75 -12.85
N GLY A 158 -0.87 11.82 -14.18
CA GLY A 158 -0.11 12.84 -14.90
C GLY A 158 1.40 12.70 -14.76
N TYR A 159 1.90 11.50 -14.46
CA TYR A 159 3.33 11.18 -14.53
C TYR A 159 3.77 11.10 -16.00
N ASN A 160 3.68 12.22 -16.70
CA ASN A 160 4.15 12.32 -18.07
C ASN A 160 5.69 12.27 -18.06
N VAL A 161 6.24 11.34 -18.84
CA VAL A 161 7.67 11.29 -19.18
C VAL A 161 7.98 12.32 -20.27
#